data_AF-A0A6A4I6D4-F1
#
_entry.id   AF-A0A6A4I6D4-F1
#
_cell.length_a   1.000
_cell.length_b   1.000
_cell.length_c   1.000
_cell.angle_alpha   90.00
_cell.angle_beta   90.00
_cell.angle_gamma   90.00
#
_symmetry.space_group_name_H-M   'P 1'
#
loop_
_entity.id
_entity.type
_entity.pdbx_description
1 polymer ?
#
loop_
_entity_poly.entity_id
_entity_poly.type
_entity_poly.pdbx_seq_one_letter_code
_entity_poly.pdbx_strand_id
1 'polypeptide(L)'
;MSNTFIVDDQDASIEYTGHWNVSGQQPDFSHTASSGSAGATMSFSFSGNFITAVGDFFAGGTCDASFSIDGASPTNVTSPATNDNQYQQTLWTSPTLNDGNHTLFYTVSSCNSSGSFVWLDYLLYNSSNASVTGATHSLTIQIRVYHILVHGIQHRERMTSEGR
;
A
#
# COMPACT_ATOMS: atom_id res chain seq x y z
N MET A 1 -16.29 20.27 4.13
CA MET A 1 -14.98 20.03 4.78
C MET A 1 -14.43 18.79 4.11
N SER A 2 -13.25 18.86 3.50
CA SER A 2 -12.54 17.71 2.96
C SER A 2 -11.72 17.05 4.06
N ASN A 3 -11.84 15.74 4.23
CA ASN A 3 -10.98 14.98 5.14
C ASN A 3 -9.76 14.49 4.38
N THR A 4 -8.56 14.72 4.92
CA THR A 4 -7.32 14.17 4.37
C THR A 4 -7.03 12.82 5.00
N PHE A 5 -6.75 11.83 4.16
CA PHE A 5 -6.35 10.48 4.56
C PHE A 5 -4.89 10.23 4.17
N ILE A 6 -4.17 9.50 5.02
CA ILE A 6 -2.82 9.00 4.74
C ILE A 6 -2.94 7.51 4.42
N VAL A 7 -2.29 7.07 3.36
CA VAL A 7 -2.21 5.67 2.93
C VAL A 7 -0.75 5.29 2.83
N ASP A 8 -0.35 4.35 3.68
CA ASP A 8 1.00 3.78 3.73
C ASP A 8 1.38 3.11 2.40
N ASP A 9 2.66 3.16 2.01
CA ASP A 9 3.11 2.49 0.78
C ASP A 9 2.94 0.97 0.81
N GLN A 10 2.80 0.35 1.98
CA GLN A 10 2.51 -1.08 2.12
C GLN A 10 1.01 -1.39 2.32
N ASP A 11 0.12 -0.39 2.23
CA ASP A 11 -1.31 -0.63 2.35
C ASP A 11 -1.81 -1.56 1.23
N ALA A 12 -2.62 -2.56 1.60
CA ALA A 12 -3.11 -3.58 0.67
C ALA A 12 -4.02 -3.05 -0.45
N SER A 13 -4.46 -1.79 -0.37
CA SER A 13 -5.19 -1.09 -1.44
C SER A 13 -4.28 -0.55 -2.55
N ILE A 14 -2.96 -0.56 -2.36
CA ILE A 14 -1.98 -0.19 -3.39
C ILE A 14 -1.57 -1.45 -4.16
N GLU A 15 -1.70 -1.38 -5.48
CA GLU A 15 -1.32 -2.46 -6.37
C GLU A 15 0.04 -2.16 -7.02
N TYR A 16 1.01 -3.05 -6.82
CA TYR A 16 2.34 -2.97 -7.41
C TYR A 16 2.54 -4.02 -8.50
N THR A 17 3.10 -3.61 -9.64
CA THR A 17 3.49 -4.51 -10.73
C THR A 17 4.95 -4.24 -11.13
N GLY A 18 5.68 -5.30 -11.47
CA GLY A 18 7.11 -5.24 -11.77
C GLY A 18 7.97 -5.49 -10.54
N HIS A 19 9.22 -5.04 -10.58
CA HIS A 19 10.17 -5.25 -9.49
C HIS A 19 10.20 -4.04 -8.55
N TRP A 20 9.82 -4.28 -7.30
CA TRP A 20 9.78 -3.32 -6.21
C TRP A 20 10.63 -3.82 -5.06
N ASN A 21 11.40 -2.92 -4.47
CA ASN A 21 12.12 -3.16 -3.23
C ASN A 21 11.43 -2.37 -2.13
N VAL A 22 11.21 -3.03 -1.00
CA VAL A 22 10.69 -2.40 0.21
C VAL A 22 11.85 -2.30 1.20
N SER A 23 12.03 -1.10 1.71
CA SER A 23 12.94 -0.80 2.82
C SER A 23 12.21 0.20 3.71
N GLY A 24 12.90 0.78 4.67
CA GLY A 24 12.38 1.91 5.41
C GLY A 24 13.09 2.06 6.74
N GLN A 25 12.98 3.25 7.29
CA GLN A 25 13.59 3.66 8.54
C GLN A 25 12.78 4.81 9.12
N GLN A 26 13.19 5.30 10.28
CA GLN A 26 12.74 6.64 10.67
C GLN A 26 13.47 7.65 9.78
N PRO A 27 12.79 8.56 9.06
CA PRO A 27 11.48 9.16 9.36
C PRO A 27 10.29 8.69 8.50
N ASP A 28 10.42 7.62 7.74
CA ASP A 28 9.40 7.11 6.82
C ASP A 28 8.13 6.72 7.60
N PHE A 29 6.96 6.97 7.01
CA PHE A 29 5.68 6.60 7.60
C PHE A 29 5.61 5.07 7.77
N SER A 30 5.17 4.63 8.95
CA SER A 30 5.24 3.23 9.39
C SER A 30 6.63 2.56 9.29
N HIS A 31 7.70 3.33 9.05
CA HIS A 31 9.06 2.86 8.77
C HIS A 31 9.15 2.00 7.50
N THR A 32 8.34 2.29 6.49
CA THR A 32 8.36 1.61 5.19
C THR A 32 8.42 2.62 4.04
N ALA A 33 9.08 2.22 2.96
CA ALA A 33 9.12 2.93 1.70
C ALA A 33 9.42 1.95 0.55
N SER A 34 8.86 2.23 -0.62
CA SER A 34 8.88 1.38 -1.80
C SER A 34 9.60 2.02 -2.97
N SER A 35 10.60 1.35 -3.53
CA SER A 35 11.33 1.81 -4.72
C SER A 35 11.22 0.81 -5.86
N GLY A 36 10.72 1.28 -7.00
CA GLY A 36 10.56 0.49 -8.21
C GLY A 36 11.77 0.59 -9.14
N SER A 37 12.07 -0.49 -9.87
CA SER A 37 13.00 -0.42 -11.01
C SER A 37 12.33 0.16 -12.25
N ALA A 38 13.10 0.54 -13.27
CA ALA A 38 12.55 0.95 -14.57
C ALA A 38 11.50 -0.06 -15.11
N GLY A 39 10.35 0.45 -15.53
CA GLY A 39 9.18 -0.31 -15.97
C GLY A 39 8.25 -0.77 -14.84
N ALA A 40 8.61 -0.61 -13.57
CA ALA A 40 7.73 -0.92 -12.45
C ALA A 40 6.61 0.12 -12.34
N THR A 41 5.40 -0.35 -11.99
CA THR A 41 4.20 0.49 -11.87
C THR A 41 3.50 0.27 -10.53
N MET A 42 2.91 1.34 -10.01
CA MET A 42 2.02 1.34 -8.85
C MET A 42 0.68 1.95 -9.27
N SER A 43 -0.43 1.39 -8.79
CA SER A 43 -1.75 2.02 -8.91
C SER A 43 -2.51 2.04 -7.59
N PHE A 44 -3.28 3.11 -7.38
CA PHE A 44 -4.10 3.30 -6.19
C PHE A 44 -5.44 3.96 -6.55
N SER A 45 -6.54 3.34 -6.12
CA SER A 45 -7.90 3.87 -6.31
C SER A 45 -8.37 4.64 -5.08
N PHE A 46 -8.89 5.85 -5.28
CA PHE A 46 -9.39 6.71 -4.20
C PHE A 46 -10.69 7.40 -4.58
N SER A 47 -11.48 7.79 -3.57
CA SER A 47 -12.68 8.62 -3.73
C SER A 47 -12.40 10.00 -3.16
N GLY A 48 -12.17 10.98 -4.02
CA GLY A 48 -11.70 12.30 -3.63
C GLY A 48 -11.62 13.29 -4.78
N ASN A 49 -10.94 14.41 -4.53
CA ASN A 49 -10.70 15.44 -5.55
C ASN A 49 -9.24 15.91 -5.61
N PHE A 50 -8.37 15.28 -4.84
CA PHE A 50 -6.97 15.67 -4.72
C PHE A 50 -6.16 14.51 -4.15
N ILE A 51 -4.95 14.31 -4.68
CA ILE A 51 -3.98 13.34 -4.16
C ILE A 51 -2.54 13.85 -4.32
N THR A 52 -1.69 13.53 -3.34
CA THR A 52 -0.25 13.80 -3.32
C THR A 52 0.50 12.51 -3.03
N ALA A 53 1.57 12.26 -3.77
CA ALA A 53 2.54 11.21 -3.47
C ALA A 53 3.73 11.82 -2.73
N VAL A 54 4.08 11.26 -1.58
CA VAL A 54 5.18 11.68 -0.72
C VAL A 54 6.20 10.55 -0.60
N GLY A 55 7.47 10.91 -0.52
CA GLY A 55 8.54 9.94 -0.46
C GLY A 55 9.92 10.57 -0.37
N ASP A 56 10.95 9.79 -0.65
CA ASP A 56 12.33 10.17 -0.39
C ASP A 56 13.16 10.23 -1.67
N PHE A 57 14.14 11.13 -1.66
CA PHE A 57 15.19 11.22 -2.66
C PHE A 57 16.52 10.84 -2.05
N PHE A 58 17.08 9.71 -2.47
CA PHE A 58 18.37 9.24 -1.96
C PHE A 58 19.51 9.71 -2.85
N ALA A 59 20.64 10.03 -2.22
CA ALA A 59 21.82 10.51 -2.91
C ALA A 59 22.43 9.44 -3.84
N GLY A 60 23.24 9.89 -4.80
CA GLY A 60 24.02 9.00 -5.67
C GLY A 60 23.39 8.69 -7.04
N GLY A 61 22.21 9.22 -7.33
CA GLY A 61 21.57 9.05 -8.63
C GLY A 61 20.25 9.79 -8.76
N THR A 62 19.60 9.61 -9.91
CA THR A 62 18.28 10.16 -10.21
C THR A 62 17.43 9.12 -10.93
N CYS A 63 16.12 9.23 -10.77
CA CYS A 63 15.15 8.49 -11.55
C CYS A 63 14.17 9.44 -12.23
N ASP A 64 13.82 9.11 -13.46
CA ASP A 64 12.67 9.64 -14.16
C ASP A 64 11.48 8.73 -13.91
N ALA A 65 10.33 9.34 -13.70
CA ALA A 65 9.09 8.64 -13.51
C ALA A 65 7.93 9.45 -14.10
N SER A 66 6.74 8.88 -14.04
CA SER A 66 5.53 9.56 -14.47
C SER A 66 4.35 9.25 -13.56
N PHE A 67 3.47 10.22 -13.43
CA PHE A 67 2.20 10.10 -12.72
C PHE A 67 1.04 10.44 -13.65
N SER A 68 -0.06 9.69 -13.58
CA SER A 68 -1.31 10.02 -14.28
C SER A 68 -2.52 9.70 -13.42
N ILE A 69 -3.62 10.38 -13.69
CA ILE A 69 -4.94 10.12 -13.09
C ILE A 69 -5.85 9.56 -14.19
N ASP A 70 -6.56 8.47 -13.88
CA ASP A 70 -7.58 7.87 -14.75
C ASP A 70 -7.08 7.53 -16.17
N GLY A 71 -5.78 7.22 -16.31
CA GLY A 71 -5.16 6.94 -17.61
C GLY A 71 -5.01 8.14 -18.54
N ALA A 72 -5.16 9.37 -18.01
CA ALA A 72 -4.87 10.59 -18.75
C ALA A 72 -3.37 10.71 -19.12
N SER A 73 -3.03 11.70 -19.95
CA SER A 73 -1.63 11.97 -20.32
C SER A 73 -0.75 12.13 -19.08
N PRO A 74 0.37 11.38 -18.97
CA PRO A 74 1.22 11.42 -17.80
C PRO A 74 1.94 12.74 -17.62
N THR A 75 2.11 13.14 -16.35
CA THR A 75 3.07 14.16 -15.92
C THR A 75 4.40 13.48 -15.63
N ASN A 76 5.43 13.79 -16.40
CA ASN A 76 6.78 13.29 -16.14
C ASN A 76 7.41 14.06 -14.99
N VAL A 77 8.10 13.34 -14.11
CA VAL A 77 8.91 13.90 -13.02
C VAL A 77 10.32 13.33 -13.10
N THR A 78 11.30 14.14 -12.74
CA THR A 78 12.69 13.72 -12.58
C THR A 78 13.08 14.04 -11.15
N SER A 79 13.57 13.05 -10.42
CA SER A 79 14.06 13.29 -9.07
C SER A 79 15.27 14.22 -9.10
N PRO A 80 15.41 15.14 -8.12
CA PRO A 80 16.60 15.97 -8.04
C PRO A 80 17.85 15.11 -7.81
N ALA A 81 18.98 15.52 -8.37
CA ALA A 81 20.27 14.99 -7.97
C ALA A 81 20.64 15.62 -6.62
N THR A 82 20.59 14.83 -5.55
CA THR A 82 20.91 15.29 -4.20
C THR A 82 22.27 14.76 -3.74
N ASN A 83 22.93 15.51 -2.85
CA ASN A 83 24.18 15.07 -2.21
C ASN A 83 23.93 14.26 -0.94
N ASP A 84 22.76 14.43 -0.32
CA ASP A 84 22.32 13.75 0.88
C ASP A 84 20.89 13.23 0.70
N ASN A 85 20.52 12.19 1.45
CA ASN A 85 19.15 11.68 1.45
C ASN A 85 18.17 12.75 1.97
N GLN A 86 17.11 13.01 1.21
CA GLN A 86 16.03 13.93 1.55
C GLN A 86 14.77 13.10 1.78
N TYR A 87 14.20 13.18 2.97
CA TYR A 87 13.03 12.38 3.34
C TYR A 87 11.73 13.20 3.27
N GLN A 88 10.58 12.53 3.13
CA GLN A 88 9.25 13.15 3.19
C GLN A 88 9.06 14.32 2.18
N GLN A 89 9.62 14.16 1.00
CA GLN A 89 9.51 15.09 -0.12
C GLN A 89 8.24 14.83 -0.91
N THR A 90 7.63 15.90 -1.43
CA THR A 90 6.55 15.76 -2.41
C THR A 90 7.12 15.26 -3.73
N LEU A 91 6.75 14.04 -4.13
CA LEU A 91 7.14 13.47 -5.40
C LEU A 91 6.28 14.05 -6.53
N TRP A 92 4.97 14.14 -6.29
CA TRP A 92 4.00 14.65 -7.24
C TRP A 92 2.67 14.99 -6.55
N THR A 93 1.92 15.92 -7.13
CA THR A 93 0.58 16.32 -6.68
C THR A 93 -0.36 16.42 -7.87
N SER A 94 -1.59 15.95 -7.72
CA SER A 94 -2.60 16.05 -8.76
C SER A 94 -3.05 17.49 -8.99
N PRO A 95 -3.53 17.84 -10.21
CA PRO A 95 -4.42 18.98 -10.34
C PRO A 95 -5.68 18.77 -9.47
N THR A 96 -6.45 19.83 -9.25
CA THR A 96 -7.79 19.69 -8.68
C THR A 96 -8.65 18.83 -9.62
N LEU A 97 -9.22 17.77 -9.07
CA LEU A 97 -10.11 16.85 -9.78
C LEU A 97 -11.57 17.19 -9.43
N ASN A 98 -12.50 16.63 -10.19
CA ASN A 98 -13.89 16.62 -9.73
C ASN A 98 -14.02 15.67 -8.54
N ASP A 99 -14.98 15.89 -7.66
CA ASP A 99 -15.28 14.93 -6.60
C ASP A 99 -15.74 13.60 -7.23
N GLY A 100 -15.05 12.50 -6.94
CA GLY A 100 -15.42 11.19 -7.48
C GLY A 100 -14.39 10.10 -7.22
N ASN A 101 -14.59 8.95 -7.85
CA ASN A 101 -13.61 7.87 -7.84
C ASN A 101 -12.55 8.12 -8.91
N HIS A 102 -11.29 8.01 -8.52
CA HIS A 102 -10.12 8.21 -9.37
C HIS A 102 -9.10 7.09 -9.14
N THR A 103 -8.25 6.86 -10.14
CA THR A 103 -7.09 5.98 -10.01
C THR A 103 -5.81 6.75 -10.31
N LEU A 104 -4.89 6.76 -9.35
CA LEU A 104 -3.51 7.20 -9.54
C LEU A 104 -2.71 6.07 -10.17
N PHE A 105 -1.92 6.39 -11.19
CA PHE A 105 -0.88 5.52 -11.73
C PHE A 105 0.48 6.19 -11.58
N TYR A 106 1.45 5.47 -11.03
CA TYR A 106 2.85 5.84 -10.93
C TYR A 106 3.69 4.84 -11.71
N THR A 107 4.57 5.31 -12.59
CA THR A 107 5.47 4.44 -13.39
C THR A 107 6.90 4.94 -13.28
N VAL A 108 7.82 4.07 -12.89
CA VAL A 108 9.25 4.35 -12.92
C VAL A 108 9.74 4.17 -14.35
N SER A 109 10.23 5.24 -14.98
CA SER A 109 10.61 5.25 -16.39
C SER A 109 12.05 4.77 -16.57
N SER A 110 12.99 5.38 -15.84
CA SER A 110 14.42 5.06 -15.92
C SER A 110 15.17 5.60 -14.71
N CYS A 111 16.27 4.96 -14.33
CA CYS A 111 17.20 5.49 -13.35
C CYS A 111 18.61 5.52 -13.95
N ASN A 112 19.39 6.54 -13.64
CA ASN A 112 20.74 6.71 -14.19
C ASN A 112 21.80 5.77 -13.55
N SER A 113 21.38 5.01 -12.55
CA SER A 113 22.14 3.96 -11.88
C SER A 113 21.17 2.87 -11.44
N SER A 114 21.68 1.68 -11.12
CA SER A 114 20.88 0.54 -10.66
C SER A 114 20.42 0.67 -9.19
N GLY A 115 20.73 1.79 -8.53
CA GLY A 115 20.29 2.06 -7.17
C GLY A 115 18.85 2.55 -7.09
N SER A 116 18.28 2.44 -5.89
CA SER A 116 16.97 2.98 -5.54
C SER A 116 17.11 4.43 -5.06
N PHE A 117 16.80 5.39 -5.94
CA PHE A 117 16.96 6.82 -5.66
C PHE A 117 15.66 7.56 -5.34
N VAL A 118 14.53 6.97 -5.73
CA VAL A 118 13.19 7.46 -5.39
C VAL A 118 12.47 6.36 -4.63
N TRP A 119 11.98 6.70 -3.45
CA TRP A 119 11.24 5.81 -2.57
C TRP A 119 9.87 6.43 -2.31
N LEU A 120 8.79 5.74 -2.63
CA LEU A 120 7.43 6.13 -2.25
C LEU A 120 7.21 5.75 -0.79
N ASP A 121 6.83 6.70 0.05
CA ASP A 121 6.58 6.51 1.49
C ASP A 121 5.07 6.42 1.78
N TYR A 122 4.30 7.40 1.35
CA TYR A 122 2.84 7.37 1.50
C TYR A 122 2.10 8.24 0.49
N LEU A 123 0.80 8.02 0.40
CA LEU A 123 -0.14 8.85 -0.36
C LEU A 123 -1.02 9.67 0.60
N LEU A 124 -1.28 10.92 0.23
CA LEU A 124 -2.27 11.77 0.88
C LEU A 124 -3.40 12.06 -0.09
N TYR A 125 -4.65 11.79 0.27
CA TYR A 125 -5.79 12.20 -0.57
C TYR A 125 -6.92 12.84 0.24
N ASN A 126 -7.62 13.76 -0.39
CA ASN A 126 -8.79 14.41 0.20
C ASN A 126 -10.05 13.67 -0.23
N SER A 127 -10.81 13.13 0.73
CA SER A 127 -12.11 12.54 0.43
C SER A 127 -13.20 13.60 0.31
N SER A 128 -14.05 13.42 -0.70
CA SER A 128 -15.28 14.19 -0.92
C SER A 128 -16.45 13.75 -0.03
N ASN A 129 -16.28 12.69 0.77
CA ASN A 129 -17.31 12.25 1.70
C ASN A 129 -17.49 13.27 2.82
N ALA A 130 -18.49 14.15 2.68
CA ALA A 130 -19.16 14.72 3.85
C ALA A 130 -19.61 13.55 4.72
N SER A 131 -19.20 13.53 5.99
CA SER A 131 -19.56 12.50 6.96
C SER A 131 -20.98 11.99 6.75
N VAL A 132 -21.13 10.74 6.33
CA VAL A 132 -22.43 10.06 6.39
C VAL A 132 -22.68 9.79 7.86
N THR A 133 -23.34 10.74 8.52
CA THR A 133 -23.97 10.52 9.82
C THR A 133 -24.96 9.36 9.65
N GLY A 134 -24.59 8.16 10.10
CA GLY A 134 -25.56 7.06 10.32
C GLY A 134 -25.35 5.75 9.57
N ALA A 135 -24.15 5.38 9.10
CA ALA A 135 -23.91 4.00 8.68
C ALA A 135 -23.55 3.12 9.90
N THR A 136 -24.55 2.47 10.50
CA THR A 136 -24.32 1.38 11.46
C THR A 136 -23.76 0.18 10.71
N HIS A 137 -22.44 0.02 10.70
CA HIS A 137 -21.82 -1.22 10.23
C HIS A 137 -22.08 -2.32 11.27
N SER A 138 -23.08 -3.17 11.03
CA SER A 138 -23.22 -4.43 11.78
C SER A 138 -22.16 -5.42 11.30
N LEU A 139 -21.05 -5.53 12.03
CA LEU A 139 -20.10 -6.64 11.88
C LEU A 139 -20.74 -7.91 12.46
N THR A 140 -21.16 -8.84 11.61
CA THR A 140 -21.46 -10.20 12.07
C THR A 140 -20.14 -10.96 12.18
N ILE A 141 -19.66 -11.14 13.41
CA ILE A 141 -18.53 -12.01 13.72
C ILE A 141 -18.94 -13.45 13.42
N GLN A 142 -18.41 -14.05 12.37
CA GLN A 142 -18.50 -15.50 12.16
C GLN A 142 -17.37 -16.18 12.93
N ILE A 143 -17.65 -16.57 14.19
CA ILE A 143 -16.76 -17.45 14.94
C ILE A 143 -16.87 -18.85 14.33
N ARG A 144 -15.92 -19.25 13.50
CA ARG A 144 -15.75 -20.66 13.12
C ARG A 144 -15.13 -21.41 14.29
N VAL A 145 -15.98 -21.99 15.15
CA VAL A 145 -15.55 -22.99 16.13
C VAL A 145 -15.20 -24.27 15.37
N TYR A 146 -13.91 -24.57 15.24
CA TYR A 146 -13.46 -25.89 14.80
C TYR A 146 -13.71 -26.88 15.95
N HIS A 147 -14.83 -27.60 15.87
CA HIS A 147 -15.06 -28.78 16.69
C HIS A 147 -14.17 -29.92 16.16
N ILE A 148 -13.13 -30.26 16.89
CA ILE A 148 -12.39 -31.51 16.69
C ILE A 148 -13.23 -32.63 17.32
N LEU A 149 -13.87 -33.43 16.46
CA LEU A 149 -14.50 -34.70 16.82
C LEU A 149 -13.41 -35.78 16.85
N VAL A 150 -12.99 -36.22 18.04
CA VAL A 150 -12.34 -37.52 18.19
C VAL A 150 -13.36 -38.47 18.78
N HIS A 151 -13.91 -39.33 17.92
CA HIS A 151 -14.83 -40.40 18.29
C HIS A 151 -14.14 -41.36 19.26
N GLY A 152 -14.75 -41.54 20.43
CA GLY A 152 -14.48 -42.66 21.32
C GLY A 152 -15.00 -43.96 20.71
N ILE A 153 -14.14 -44.97 20.62
CA ILE A 153 -14.54 -46.35 20.38
C ILE A 153 -14.46 -47.08 21.72
N GLN A 154 -15.62 -47.54 22.20
CA GLN A 154 -15.77 -48.41 23.36
C GLN A 154 -16.10 -49.84 22.90
N HIS A 155 -15.75 -50.78 23.79
CA HIS A 155 -16.11 -52.20 23.88
C HIS A 155 -15.25 -53.27 23.16
N ARG A 156 -14.56 -54.06 23.99
CA ARG A 156 -14.94 -55.48 24.18
C ARG A 156 -14.42 -56.03 25.51
N GLU A 157 -15.36 -56.46 26.36
CA GLU A 157 -15.08 -57.29 27.54
C GLU A 157 -14.72 -58.72 27.10
N ARG A 158 -13.80 -59.36 27.84
CA ARG A 158 -13.71 -60.82 27.93
C ARG A 158 -13.26 -61.22 29.34
N MET A 159 -14.15 -61.89 30.05
CA MET A 159 -13.92 -62.60 31.31
C MET A 159 -13.16 -63.93 31.11
N THR A 160 -12.82 -64.56 32.24
CA THR A 160 -12.20 -65.89 32.51
C THR A 160 -10.67 -65.84 32.68
N SER A 161 -10.01 -66.52 33.62
CA SER A 161 -10.31 -67.23 34.87
C SER A 161 -8.95 -67.67 35.47
N GLU A 162 -8.83 -67.75 36.80
CA GLU A 162 -7.93 -68.61 37.61
C GLU A 162 -6.46 -68.89 37.21
N GLY A 163 -5.55 -68.80 38.20
CA GLY A 163 -4.40 -69.73 38.26
C GLY A 163 -3.08 -69.22 38.83
N ARG A 164 -2.91 -69.49 40.14
CA ARG A 164 -1.66 -69.73 40.90
C ARG A 164 -0.87 -68.55 41.48
#